data_AF-A0A935FXC9-F1
#
_entry.id   AF-A0A935FXC9-F1
#
_cell.length_a   1.000
_cell.length_b   1.000
_cell.length_c   1.000
_cell.angle_alpha   90.00
_cell.angle_beta   90.00
_cell.angle_gamma   90.00
#
_symmetry.space_group_name_H-M   'P 1'
#
loop_
_entity.id
_entity.type
_entity.pdbx_description
1 polymer ?
#
loop_
_entity_poly.entity_id
_entity_poly.type
_entity_poly.pdbx_seq_one_letter_code
_entity_poly.pdbx_strand_id
1 'polypeptide(L)'
;MNRKAYPEEFREQALSKARARGERTLADIAKELNVSLGTLKGWIQQQNKAQALTGQPTHLPTNLASSQWSAEERLSALLESHGYKDQALHAWCREKGVFEQQLRQWHHEFCQPSKGHLPAESALRQAKQRNDQLERELRRKDKALAEAAALLVLQKKFQALWEDEEK
;
A
#
# COMPACT_ATOMS: atom_id res chain seq x y z
N MET A 1 5.69 26.91 15.29
CA MET A 1 5.06 25.91 16.17
C MET A 1 6.16 25.09 16.82
N ASN A 2 6.34 25.21 18.14
CA ASN A 2 7.44 24.58 18.86
C ASN A 2 7.12 23.08 19.06
N ARG A 3 7.74 22.20 18.25
CA ARG A 3 7.60 20.75 18.42
C ARG A 3 8.38 20.35 19.68
N LYS A 4 7.69 20.14 20.80
CA LYS A 4 8.30 19.54 21.99
C LYS A 4 8.87 18.18 21.57
N ALA A 5 10.19 18.06 21.57
CA ALA A 5 10.88 16.81 21.28
C ALA A 5 10.81 15.94 22.55
N TYR A 6 9.93 14.95 22.54
CA TYR A 6 9.86 13.97 23.61
C TYR A 6 10.89 12.86 23.37
N PRO A 7 11.67 12.45 24.38
CA PRO A 7 12.54 11.28 24.32
C PRO A 7 11.77 10.03 23.91
N GLU A 8 12.42 9.11 23.23
CA GLU A 8 11.78 7.87 22.74
C GLU A 8 11.27 7.00 23.88
N GLU A 9 12.07 6.83 24.94
CA GLU A 9 11.72 6.09 26.16
C GLU A 9 10.43 6.62 26.81
N PHE A 10 10.26 7.94 26.85
CA PHE A 10 9.06 8.57 27.39
C PHE A 10 7.82 8.30 26.52
N ARG A 11 7.99 8.25 25.19
CA ARG A 11 6.89 7.91 24.28
C ARG A 11 6.47 6.47 24.47
N GLU A 12 7.41 5.55 24.61
CA GLU A 12 7.12 4.13 24.85
C GLU A 12 6.39 3.91 26.19
N GLN A 13 6.84 4.58 27.25
CA GLN A 13 6.16 4.55 28.55
C GLN A 13 4.73 5.09 28.44
N ALA A 14 4.54 6.22 27.75
CA ALA A 14 3.22 6.81 27.53
C ALA A 14 2.30 5.88 26.74
N LEU A 15 2.83 5.18 25.73
CA LEU A 15 2.09 4.22 24.91
C LEU A 15 1.74 2.94 25.67
N SER A 16 2.67 2.43 26.49
CA SER A 16 2.41 1.29 27.38
C SER A 16 1.28 1.61 28.37
N LYS A 17 1.34 2.79 29.01
CA LYS A 17 0.30 3.27 29.92
C LYS A 17 -1.05 3.48 29.21
N ALA A 18 -1.03 4.01 27.98
CA ALA A 18 -2.23 4.17 27.16
C ALA A 18 -2.86 2.83 26.73
N ARG A 19 -2.07 1.77 26.57
CA ARG A 19 -2.57 0.41 26.32
C ARG A 19 -3.13 -0.23 27.60
N ALA A 20 -2.45 -0.05 28.72
CA ALA A 20 -2.87 -0.54 30.04
C ALA A 20 -3.97 0.32 30.70
N ARG A 21 -4.64 1.19 29.94
CA ARG A 21 -5.56 2.20 30.50
C ARG A 21 -6.81 1.63 31.17
N GLY A 22 -7.20 0.40 30.85
CA GLY A 22 -8.43 -0.20 31.36
C GLY A 22 -9.64 0.73 31.13
N GLU A 23 -10.27 1.15 32.23
CA GLU A 23 -11.41 2.08 32.25
C GLU A 23 -11.04 3.57 32.16
N ARG A 24 -9.75 3.93 32.28
CA ARG A 24 -9.32 5.34 32.24
C ARG A 24 -9.39 5.90 30.82
N THR A 25 -9.78 7.16 30.71
CA THR A 25 -9.82 7.82 29.40
C THR A 25 -8.41 8.23 28.95
N LEU A 26 -8.21 8.32 27.63
CA LEU A 26 -6.96 8.83 27.07
C LEU A 26 -6.69 10.29 27.49
N ALA A 27 -7.72 11.05 27.86
CA ALA A 27 -7.58 12.41 28.35
C ALA A 27 -6.95 12.45 29.75
N ASP A 28 -7.29 11.49 30.61
CA ASP A 28 -6.77 11.41 31.97
C ASP A 28 -5.28 11.03 31.94
N ILE A 29 -4.90 10.08 31.08
CA ILE A 29 -3.50 9.70 30.89
C ILE A 29 -2.67 10.85 30.30
N ALA A 30 -3.24 11.61 29.37
CA ALA A 30 -2.59 12.79 28.80
C ALA A 30 -2.33 13.86 29.88
N LYS A 31 -3.30 14.09 30.78
CA LYS A 31 -3.15 15.00 31.93
C LYS A 31 -2.09 14.51 32.91
N GLU A 32 -2.10 13.22 33.27
CA GLU A 32 -1.10 12.62 34.17
C GLU A 32 0.33 12.73 33.64
N LEU A 33 0.52 12.56 32.32
CA LEU A 33 1.83 12.62 31.69
C LEU A 33 2.22 14.05 31.24
N ASN A 34 1.36 15.04 31.48
CA ASN A 34 1.54 16.43 31.04
C ASN A 34 1.81 16.55 29.51
N VAL A 35 1.13 15.71 28.73
CA VAL A 35 1.20 15.69 27.26
C VAL A 35 -0.15 16.13 26.71
N SER A 36 -0.18 16.82 25.56
CA SER A 36 -1.45 17.12 24.91
C SER A 36 -2.12 15.84 24.40
N LEU A 37 -3.44 15.77 24.51
CA LEU A 37 -4.24 14.63 24.03
C LEU A 37 -3.98 14.37 22.53
N GLY A 38 -3.80 15.42 21.73
CA GLY A 38 -3.47 15.30 20.30
C GLY A 38 -2.12 14.62 20.05
N THR A 39 -1.10 14.92 20.86
CA THR A 39 0.22 14.28 20.75
C THR A 39 0.15 12.80 21.14
N LEU A 40 -0.56 12.46 22.23
CA LEU A 40 -0.73 11.07 22.64
C LEU A 40 -1.50 10.24 21.58
N LYS A 41 -2.57 10.81 21.01
CA LYS A 41 -3.30 10.17 19.89
C LYS A 41 -2.41 10.01 18.65
N GLY A 42 -1.61 11.01 18.33
CA GLY A 42 -0.65 10.96 17.23
C GLY A 42 0.36 9.83 17.38
N TRP A 43 0.91 9.62 18.58
CA TRP A 43 1.83 8.51 18.85
C TRP A 43 1.16 7.14 18.71
N ILE A 44 -0.08 6.99 19.20
CA ILE A 44 -0.84 5.73 19.05
C ILE A 44 -1.08 5.43 17.56
N GLN A 45 -1.50 6.44 16.79
CA GLN A 45 -1.76 6.27 15.36
C GLN A 45 -0.47 5.95 14.58
N GLN A 46 0.64 6.59 14.94
CA GLN A 46 1.94 6.33 14.32
C GLN A 46 2.45 4.92 14.61
N GLN A 47 2.25 4.41 15.83
CA GLN A 47 2.55 3.01 16.15
C GLN A 47 1.62 2.02 15.45
N ASN A 48 0.31 2.29 15.38
CA ASN A 48 -0.62 1.42 14.65
C ASN A 48 -0.27 1.37 13.16
N LYS A 49 0.16 2.50 12.57
CA LYS A 49 0.67 2.54 11.19
C LYS A 49 1.97 1.74 11.04
N ALA A 50 2.91 1.88 11.98
CA ALA A 50 4.13 1.09 11.96
C ALA A 50 3.86 -0.42 12.09
N GLN A 51 2.94 -0.82 12.99
CA GLN A 51 2.51 -2.22 13.16
C GLN A 51 1.77 -2.77 11.93
N ALA A 52 0.99 -1.93 11.23
CA ALA A 52 0.34 -2.31 9.98
C ALA A 52 1.37 -2.59 8.85
N LEU A 53 2.54 -1.95 8.88
CA LEU A 53 3.64 -2.26 7.95
C LEU A 53 4.42 -3.52 8.35
N THR A 54 4.40 -3.92 9.63
CA THR A 54 5.13 -5.10 10.13
C THR A 54 4.25 -6.35 10.27
N GLY A 55 3.01 -6.33 9.79
CA GLY A 55 2.15 -7.52 9.65
C GLY A 55 1.61 -8.14 10.95
N GLN A 56 1.72 -7.47 12.10
CA GLN A 56 1.07 -7.92 13.34
C GLN A 56 -0.11 -7.01 13.70
N PRO A 57 -1.36 -7.45 13.45
CA PRO A 57 -2.54 -6.71 13.86
C PRO A 57 -2.74 -6.81 15.37
N THR A 58 -2.62 -5.70 16.08
CA THR A 58 -3.13 -5.58 17.45
C THR A 58 -4.66 -5.46 17.37
N HIS A 59 -5.34 -6.54 17.75
CA HIS A 59 -6.79 -6.64 17.80
C HIS A 59 -7.38 -5.65 18.82
N LEU A 60 -8.14 -4.67 18.34
CA LEU A 60 -9.34 -4.25 19.06
C LEU A 60 -10.47 -5.24 18.68
N PRO A 61 -11.32 -5.67 19.63
CA PRO A 61 -12.43 -6.57 19.33
C PRO A 61 -13.56 -5.75 18.68
N THR A 62 -13.42 -5.45 17.41
CA THR A 62 -14.55 -4.98 16.60
C THR A 62 -14.32 -5.51 15.18
N ASN A 63 -15.07 -6.56 14.83
CA ASN A 63 -15.13 -7.19 13.50
C ASN A 63 -13.86 -7.90 13.03
N LEU A 64 -13.56 -9.04 13.65
CA LEU A 64 -12.38 -9.85 13.31
C LEU A 64 -12.58 -10.94 12.26
N ALA A 65 -13.78 -11.14 11.74
CA ALA A 65 -13.96 -12.09 10.66
C ALA A 65 -13.68 -11.48 9.28
N SER A 66 -14.16 -10.27 8.96
CA SER A 66 -14.25 -9.85 7.55
C SER A 66 -12.93 -9.67 6.79
N SER A 67 -11.83 -9.34 7.48
CA SER A 67 -10.53 -9.13 6.81
C SER A 67 -9.75 -10.42 6.52
N GLN A 68 -10.14 -11.55 7.11
CA GLN A 68 -9.49 -12.84 6.88
C GLN A 68 -10.13 -13.62 5.73
N TRP A 69 -11.31 -13.21 5.24
CA TRP A 69 -12.02 -13.91 4.18
C TRP A 69 -11.46 -13.50 2.82
N SER A 70 -10.95 -14.48 2.08
CA SER A 70 -10.57 -14.34 0.67
C SER A 70 -11.78 -14.05 -0.22
N ALA A 71 -11.55 -13.58 -1.44
CA ALA A 71 -12.64 -13.31 -2.39
C ALA A 71 -13.45 -14.59 -2.71
N GLU A 72 -12.79 -15.74 -2.79
CA GLU A 72 -13.42 -17.03 -3.03
C GLU A 72 -14.33 -17.45 -1.85
N GLU A 73 -13.83 -17.33 -0.62
CA GLU A 73 -14.61 -17.64 0.59
C GLU A 73 -15.79 -16.69 0.78
N ARG A 74 -15.64 -15.41 0.42
CA ARG A 74 -16.78 -14.46 0.44
C ARG A 74 -17.86 -14.86 -0.53
N LEU A 75 -17.49 -15.36 -1.71
CA LEU A 75 -18.43 -15.82 -2.73
C LEU A 75 -19.14 -17.10 -2.26
N SER A 76 -18.42 -18.06 -1.68
CA SER A 76 -19.03 -19.27 -1.14
C SER A 76 -19.98 -18.95 0.02
N ALA A 77 -19.59 -18.05 0.92
CA ALA A 77 -20.47 -17.52 1.97
C ALA A 77 -21.75 -16.89 1.41
N LEU A 78 -21.65 -16.08 0.35
CA LEU A 78 -22.83 -15.48 -0.29
C LEU A 78 -23.75 -16.56 -0.87
N LEU A 79 -23.20 -17.58 -1.52
CA LEU A 79 -23.95 -18.68 -2.10
C LEU A 79 -24.66 -19.53 -1.03
N GLU A 80 -23.96 -19.87 0.06
CA GLU A 80 -24.52 -20.58 1.21
C GLU A 80 -25.60 -19.74 1.89
N SER A 81 -25.36 -18.44 2.07
CA SER A 81 -26.27 -17.53 2.75
C SER A 81 -27.59 -17.30 2.00
N HIS A 82 -27.61 -17.47 0.67
CA HIS A 82 -28.75 -17.20 -0.20
C HIS A 82 -29.99 -18.06 0.13
N GLY A 83 -29.81 -19.23 0.74
CA GLY A 83 -30.91 -20.13 1.12
C GLY A 83 -31.56 -19.81 2.48
N TYR A 84 -30.90 -19.02 3.33
CA TYR A 84 -31.35 -18.77 4.70
C TYR A 84 -32.20 -17.49 4.80
N LYS A 85 -33.30 -17.57 5.55
CA LYS A 85 -34.17 -16.41 5.84
C LYS A 85 -33.95 -15.93 7.28
N ASP A 86 -33.82 -14.61 7.45
CA ASP A 86 -33.74 -13.82 8.69
C ASP A 86 -33.12 -14.54 9.91
N GLN A 87 -33.90 -15.31 10.67
CA GLN A 87 -33.42 -15.99 11.87
C GLN A 87 -32.32 -17.02 11.57
N ALA A 88 -32.48 -17.80 10.51
CA ALA A 88 -31.47 -18.78 10.11
C ALA A 88 -30.21 -18.10 9.56
N LEU A 89 -30.38 -16.95 8.89
CA LEU A 89 -29.27 -16.15 8.40
C LEU A 89 -28.44 -15.59 9.56
N HIS A 90 -29.10 -15.06 10.59
CA HIS A 90 -28.42 -14.56 11.79
C HIS A 90 -27.72 -15.67 12.59
N ALA A 91 -28.30 -16.87 12.66
CA ALA A 91 -27.65 -18.02 13.29
C ALA A 91 -26.38 -18.43 12.53
N TRP A 92 -26.48 -18.57 11.20
CA TRP A 92 -25.34 -18.86 10.33
C TRP A 92 -24.25 -17.78 10.42
N CYS A 93 -24.66 -16.51 10.44
CA CYS A 93 -23.78 -15.35 10.65
C CYS A 93 -22.97 -15.48 11.95
N ARG A 94 -23.61 -15.89 13.04
CA ARG A 94 -22.93 -16.09 14.34
C ARG A 94 -21.97 -17.28 14.31
N GLU A 95 -22.34 -18.38 13.65
CA GLU A 95 -21.48 -19.56 13.49
C GLU A 95 -20.22 -19.26 12.67
N LYS A 96 -20.37 -18.48 11.59
CA LYS A 96 -19.27 -18.10 10.70
C LYS A 96 -18.52 -16.84 11.17
N GLY A 97 -19.02 -16.15 12.20
CA GLY A 97 -18.46 -14.90 12.71
C GLY A 97 -18.66 -13.68 11.80
N VAL A 98 -19.55 -13.75 10.81
CA VAL A 98 -19.81 -12.70 9.81
C VAL A 98 -21.11 -11.97 10.14
N PHE A 99 -21.21 -10.68 9.86
CA PHE A 99 -22.45 -9.91 10.04
C PHE A 99 -23.25 -9.82 8.74
N GLU A 100 -24.58 -9.72 8.86
CA GLU A 100 -25.47 -9.55 7.71
C GLU A 100 -25.13 -8.30 6.88
N GLN A 101 -24.79 -7.19 7.53
CA GLN A 101 -24.34 -5.97 6.87
C GLN A 101 -23.09 -6.22 6.00
N GLN A 102 -22.20 -7.12 6.42
CA GLN A 102 -20.99 -7.48 5.66
C GLN A 102 -21.33 -8.35 4.45
N LEU A 103 -22.25 -9.30 4.58
CA LEU A 103 -22.74 -10.08 3.43
C LEU A 103 -23.36 -9.16 2.38
N ARG A 104 -24.21 -8.21 2.80
CA ARG A 104 -24.80 -7.21 1.89
C ARG A 104 -23.73 -6.35 1.23
N GLN A 105 -22.70 -5.96 1.98
CA GLN A 105 -21.56 -5.23 1.45
C GLN A 105 -20.79 -6.05 0.41
N TRP A 106 -20.47 -7.32 0.69
CA TRP A 106 -19.77 -8.18 -0.26
C TRP A 106 -20.58 -8.42 -1.53
N HIS A 107 -21.89 -8.66 -1.40
CA HIS A 107 -22.78 -8.78 -2.55
C HIS A 107 -22.73 -7.51 -3.41
N HIS A 108 -22.77 -6.33 -2.77
CA HIS A 108 -22.65 -5.06 -3.47
C HIS A 108 -21.29 -4.87 -4.14
N GLU A 109 -20.19 -5.22 -3.47
CA GLU A 109 -18.83 -5.17 -4.01
C GLU A 109 -18.64 -6.11 -5.22
N PHE A 110 -19.28 -7.28 -5.23
CA PHE A 110 -19.27 -8.19 -6.38
C PHE A 110 -20.13 -7.69 -7.55
N CYS A 111 -21.31 -7.15 -7.27
CA CYS A 111 -22.22 -6.67 -8.31
C CYS A 111 -21.82 -5.31 -8.89
N GLN A 112 -21.12 -4.47 -8.11
CA GLN A 112 -20.57 -3.23 -8.63
C GLN A 112 -19.25 -3.51 -9.35
N PRO A 113 -19.07 -3.05 -10.60
CA PRO A 113 -17.74 -3.02 -11.19
C PRO A 113 -16.88 -2.14 -10.26
N SER A 114 -15.86 -2.76 -9.65
CA SER A 114 -14.90 -2.06 -8.81
C SER A 114 -14.42 -0.81 -9.53
N LYS A 115 -14.89 0.36 -9.07
CA LYS A 115 -14.38 1.67 -9.52
C LYS A 115 -12.88 1.82 -9.19
N GLY A 116 -12.29 0.85 -8.48
CA GLY A 116 -10.89 0.77 -8.10
C GLY A 116 -9.93 0.26 -9.17
N HIS A 117 -10.36 -0.03 -10.40
CA HIS A 117 -9.41 -0.34 -11.49
C HIS A 117 -8.81 0.91 -12.18
N LEU A 118 -9.28 2.12 -11.81
CA LEU A 118 -8.77 3.39 -12.35
C LEU A 118 -7.29 3.71 -11.99
N PRO A 119 -6.78 3.42 -10.78
CA PRO A 119 -5.37 3.64 -10.45
C PRO A 119 -4.44 2.73 -11.25
N ALA A 120 -4.83 1.47 -11.47
CA ALA A 120 -4.05 0.52 -12.26
C ALA A 120 -3.98 0.93 -13.73
N GLU A 121 -5.08 1.42 -14.29
CA GLU A 121 -5.12 1.87 -15.68
C GLU A 121 -4.32 3.16 -15.89
N SER A 122 -4.40 4.12 -14.96
CA SER A 122 -3.59 5.36 -15.03
C SER A 122 -2.10 5.08 -14.82
N ALA A 123 -1.74 4.19 -13.90
CA ALA A 123 -0.35 3.74 -13.71
C ALA A 123 0.18 3.00 -14.96
N LEU A 124 -0.63 2.16 -15.58
CA LEU A 124 -0.28 1.45 -16.81
C LEU A 124 -0.05 2.42 -17.98
N ARG A 125 -0.89 3.46 -18.11
CA ARG A 125 -0.71 4.51 -19.12
C ARG A 125 0.59 5.29 -18.91
N GLN A 126 0.90 5.67 -17.66
CA GLN A 126 2.15 6.35 -17.35
C GLN A 126 3.37 5.46 -17.62
N ALA A 127 3.29 4.17 -17.27
CA ALA A 127 4.35 3.21 -17.54
C ALA A 127 4.61 3.06 -19.06
N LYS A 128 3.55 2.96 -19.86
CA LYS A 128 3.64 2.92 -21.32
C LYS A 128 4.29 4.18 -21.89
N GLN A 129 3.86 5.36 -21.46
CA GLN A 129 4.45 6.62 -21.93
C GLN A 129 5.94 6.73 -21.59
N ARG A 130 6.35 6.30 -20.39
CA ARG A 130 7.77 6.26 -20.02
C ARG A 130 8.55 5.27 -20.88
N ASN A 131 7.97 4.11 -21.16
CA ASN A 131 8.59 3.10 -22.01
C ASN A 131 8.83 3.66 -23.42
N ASP A 132 7.81 4.23 -24.06
CA ASP A 132 7.92 4.84 -25.40
C ASP A 132 8.96 5.97 -25.44
N GLN A 133 9.03 6.78 -24.38
CA GLN A 133 10.02 7.85 -24.26
C GLN A 133 11.45 7.29 -24.20
N LEU A 134 11.66 6.27 -23.36
CA LEU A 134 12.95 5.61 -23.21
C LEU A 134 13.37 4.90 -24.50
N GLU A 135 12.44 4.25 -25.21
CA GLU A 135 12.73 3.62 -26.51
C GLU A 135 13.19 4.65 -27.55
N ARG A 136 12.57 5.83 -27.60
CA ARG A 136 13.00 6.90 -28.53
C ARG A 136 14.38 7.43 -28.18
N GLU A 137 14.67 7.62 -26.90
CA GLU A 137 15.98 8.07 -26.45
C GLU A 137 17.06 7.02 -26.75
N LEU A 138 16.75 5.74 -26.54
CA LEU A 138 17.63 4.63 -26.90
C LEU A 138 17.96 4.66 -28.40
N ARG A 139 16.94 4.73 -29.27
CA ARG A 139 17.14 4.78 -30.73
C ARG A 139 17.98 5.98 -31.18
N ARG A 140 17.82 7.14 -30.54
CA ARG A 140 18.63 8.34 -30.84
C ARG A 140 20.09 8.13 -30.43
N LYS A 141 20.32 7.55 -29.26
CA LYS A 141 21.67 7.23 -28.77
C LYS A 141 22.34 6.18 -29.64
N ASP A 142 21.64 5.13 -30.02
CA ASP A 142 22.16 4.09 -30.91
C ASP A 142 22.52 4.65 -32.29
N LYS A 143 21.71 5.55 -32.84
CA LYS A 143 22.02 6.23 -34.10
C LYS A 143 23.28 7.08 -33.99
N ALA A 144 23.39 7.90 -32.94
CA ALA A 144 24.58 8.72 -32.71
C ALA A 144 25.84 7.86 -32.48
N LEU A 145 25.69 6.74 -31.77
CA LEU A 145 26.77 5.78 -31.55
C LEU A 145 27.20 5.13 -32.87
N ALA A 146 26.25 4.74 -33.73
CA ALA A 146 26.53 4.21 -35.05
C ALA A 146 27.23 5.23 -35.96
N GLU A 147 26.81 6.49 -35.93
CA GLU A 147 27.46 7.58 -36.67
C GLU A 147 28.90 7.80 -36.17
N ALA A 148 29.14 7.82 -34.85
CA ALA A 148 30.47 7.92 -34.29
C ALA A 148 31.36 6.72 -34.69
N ALA A 149 30.82 5.50 -34.64
CA ALA A 149 31.54 4.31 -35.09
C ALA A 149 31.89 4.38 -36.58
N ALA A 150 30.97 4.87 -37.43
CA ALA A 150 31.23 5.06 -38.86
C ALA A 150 32.35 6.08 -39.12
N LEU A 151 32.36 7.20 -38.37
CA LEU A 151 33.44 8.19 -38.46
C LEU A 151 34.80 7.62 -38.06
N LEU A 152 34.86 6.84 -36.96
CA LEU A 152 36.10 6.18 -36.53
C LEU A 152 36.61 5.18 -37.57
N VAL A 153 35.71 4.39 -38.18
CA VAL A 153 36.06 3.46 -39.25
C VAL A 153 36.58 4.21 -40.48
N LEU A 154 35.93 5.32 -40.86
CA LEU A 154 36.36 6.13 -42.00
C LEU A 154 37.73 6.75 -41.76
N GLN A 155 37.97 7.30 -40.57
CA GLN A 155 39.26 7.87 -40.18
C GLN A 155 40.38 6.81 -40.26
N LYS A 156 40.12 5.60 -39.74
CA LYS A 156 41.09 4.50 -39.80
C LYS A 156 41.39 4.08 -41.25
N LYS A 157 40.37 4.00 -42.12
CA LYS A 157 40.56 3.69 -43.54
C LYS A 157 41.37 4.76 -44.27
N PHE A 158 41.09 6.03 -43.97
CA PHE A 158 41.82 7.16 -44.55
C PHE A 158 43.30 7.14 -44.15
N GLN A 159 43.59 6.92 -42.86
CA GLN A 159 44.97 6.77 -42.38
C GLN A 159 45.71 5.61 -43.08
N ALA A 160 45.06 4.45 -43.22
CA ALA A 160 45.67 3.30 -43.90
C ALA A 160 46.02 3.60 -45.37
N LEU A 161 45.14 4.28 -46.11
CA LEU A 161 45.42 4.67 -47.50
C LEU A 161 46.62 5.62 -47.60
N TRP A 162 46.76 6.55 -46.66
CA TRP A 162 47.86 7.52 -46.67
C TRP A 162 49.20 6.90 -46.25
N GLU A 163 49.19 5.95 -45.31
CA GLU A 163 50.37 5.18 -44.90
C GLU A 163 50.88 4.23 -46.00
N ASP A 164 49.99 3.77 -46.89
CA ASP A 164 50.35 2.96 -48.06
C ASP A 164 50.92 3.80 -49.21
N GLU A 165 50.64 5.11 -49.27
CA GLU A 165 51.18 6.05 -50.27
C GLU A 165 52.58 6.58 -49.92
N GLU A 166 52.94 6.61 -48.63
CA GLU A 166 54.26 7.05 -48.15
C GLU A 166 55.31 5.92 -48.09
N LYS A 167 54.96 4.70 -48.49
CA LYS A 167 55.87 3.54 -48.61
C LYS A 167 56.23 3.23 -50.06
#